data_AF-I4ER84-F1
#
_entry.id   AF-I4ER84-F1
#
_cell.length_a   1.000
_cell.length_b   1.000
_cell.length_c   1.000
_cell.angle_alpha   90.00
_cell.angle_beta   90.00
_cell.angle_gamma   90.00
#
_symmetry.space_group_name_H-M   'P 1'
#
loop_
_entity.id
_entity.type
_entity.pdbx_description
1 polymer ?
#
loop_
_entity_poly.entity_id
_entity_poly.type
_entity_poly.pdbx_seq_one_letter_code
_entity_poly.pdbx_strand_id
1 'polypeptide(L)'
;MGSPAVDALEFAVETALSPGEIRAAGKQAATAGRFDGAIRENLVTAGSVSYAVVHPESLATLMTMVVSWHELGAERRRVTLIVRGHVVVRGRLLGVPVGRASVPALEPAAQFASTLRGLLGESRMPGSSSNR
;
A
#
# COMPACT_ATOMS: atom_id res chain seq x y z
N MET A 1 -0.82 -15.41 13.64
CA MET A 1 0.27 -14.47 13.93
C MET A 1 0.55 -13.70 12.65
N GLY A 2 0.44 -12.37 12.69
CA GLY A 2 0.84 -11.50 11.57
C GLY A 2 2.35 -11.62 11.31
N SER A 3 2.77 -11.40 10.07
CA SER A 3 4.19 -11.29 9.74
C SER A 3 4.64 -9.87 10.07
N PRO A 4 5.64 -9.65 10.94
CA PRO A 4 6.09 -8.30 11.31
C PRO A 4 6.47 -7.43 10.11
N ALA A 5 6.94 -8.05 9.03
CA ALA A 5 7.27 -7.37 7.79
C ALA A 5 6.02 -6.87 7.03
N VAL A 6 4.89 -7.58 7.15
CA VAL A 6 3.61 -7.15 6.58
C VAL A 6 3.03 -6.00 7.41
N ASP A 7 3.12 -6.10 8.74
CA ASP A 7 2.63 -5.04 9.64
C ASP A 7 3.39 -3.72 9.42
N ALA A 8 4.68 -3.78 9.04
CA ALA A 8 5.49 -2.61 8.71
C ALA A 8 5.05 -1.87 7.42
N LEU A 9 4.22 -2.49 6.58
CA LEU A 9 3.64 -1.85 5.40
C LEU A 9 2.55 -0.85 5.77
N GLU A 10 1.86 -1.10 6.88
CA GLU A 10 0.73 -0.29 7.31
C GLU A 10 1.18 1.07 7.81
N PHE A 11 0.39 2.11 7.53
CA PHE A 11 0.68 3.44 8.05
C PHE A 11 -0.55 4.32 8.10
N ALA A 12 -0.43 5.42 8.84
CA ALA A 12 -1.34 6.54 8.80
C ALA A 12 -0.57 7.85 8.57
N VAL A 13 -1.06 8.69 7.66
CA VAL A 13 -0.53 10.03 7.42
C VAL A 13 -1.68 11.02 7.31
N GLU A 14 -1.40 12.28 7.60
CA GLU A 14 -2.38 13.35 7.41
C GLU A 14 -1.96 14.19 6.21
N THR A 15 -2.95 14.58 5.41
CA THR A 15 -2.74 15.31 4.16
C THR A 15 -3.88 16.29 3.91
N ALA A 16 -3.62 17.34 3.14
CA ALA A 16 -4.63 18.26 2.63
C ALA A 16 -5.15 17.85 1.24
N LEU A 17 -4.58 16.80 0.64
CA LEU A 17 -5.01 16.30 -0.67
C LEU A 17 -6.49 15.91 -0.67
N SER A 18 -7.16 16.21 -1.78
CA SER A 18 -8.51 15.76 -2.06
C SER A 18 -8.56 14.23 -2.27
N PRO A 19 -9.75 13.59 -2.16
CA PRO A 19 -9.90 12.16 -2.46
C PRO A 19 -9.41 11.77 -3.86
N GLY A 20 -9.58 12.66 -4.84
CA GLY A 20 -9.10 12.44 -6.22
C GLY A 20 -7.58 12.40 -6.31
N GLU A 21 -6.90 13.31 -5.61
CA GLU A 21 -5.44 13.36 -5.55
C GLU A 21 -4.85 12.19 -4.74
N ILE A 22 -5.49 11.78 -3.64
CA ILE A 22 -5.10 10.58 -2.89
C ILE A 22 -5.16 9.34 -3.80
N ARG A 23 -6.24 9.20 -4.59
CA ARG A 23 -6.35 8.11 -5.57
C ARG A 23 -5.30 8.22 -6.67
N ALA A 24 -5.01 9.42 -7.17
CA ALA A 24 -3.96 9.64 -8.17
C ALA A 24 -2.58 9.23 -7.64
N ALA A 25 -2.25 9.61 -6.39
CA ALA A 25 -1.04 9.19 -5.70
C ALA A 25 -0.97 7.65 -5.56
N GLY A 26 -2.08 7.00 -5.22
CA GLY A 26 -2.16 5.53 -5.18
C GLY A 26 -1.92 4.88 -6.54
N LYS A 27 -2.49 5.43 -7.63
CA LYS A 27 -2.23 4.94 -9.00
C LYS A 27 -0.76 5.11 -9.40
N GLN A 28 -0.17 6.26 -9.08
CA GLN A 28 1.24 6.52 -9.35
C GLN A 28 2.14 5.56 -8.56
N ALA A 29 1.84 5.33 -7.27
CA ALA A 29 2.55 4.36 -6.45
C ALA A 29 2.45 2.92 -7.00
N ALA A 30 1.29 2.54 -7.56
CA ALA A 30 1.10 1.23 -8.19
C ALA A 30 2.00 1.02 -9.43
N THR A 31 2.45 2.10 -10.08
CA THR A 31 3.32 2.05 -11.27
C THR A 31 4.80 2.28 -10.96
N ALA A 32 5.17 2.63 -9.73
CA ALA A 32 6.52 3.04 -9.39
C ALA A 32 7.52 1.88 -9.24
N GLY A 33 7.04 0.64 -9.18
CA GLY A 33 7.84 -0.56 -8.95
C GLY A 33 8.25 -1.32 -10.20
N ARG A 34 9.45 -1.92 -10.15
CA ARG A 34 9.89 -2.95 -11.09
C ARG A 34 9.56 -4.30 -10.46
N PHE A 35 8.34 -4.77 -10.71
CA PHE A 35 7.90 -6.10 -10.33
C PHE A 35 7.33 -6.76 -11.57
N ASP A 36 7.64 -8.03 -11.79
CA ASP A 36 7.14 -8.76 -12.98
C ASP A 36 5.61 -8.90 -12.94
N GLY A 37 5.02 -8.92 -11.74
CA GLY A 37 3.57 -8.82 -11.57
C GLY A 37 3.06 -7.39 -11.53
N ALA A 38 1.74 -7.22 -11.35
CA ALA A 38 1.11 -5.91 -11.35
C ALA A 38 0.47 -5.59 -10.00
N ILE A 39 0.50 -4.30 -9.61
CA ILE A 39 -0.40 -3.77 -8.58
C ILE A 39 -1.60 -3.15 -9.30
N ARG A 40 -2.79 -3.68 -9.04
CA ARG A 40 -4.02 -3.27 -9.73
C ARG A 40 -5.00 -2.64 -8.76
N GLU A 41 -5.61 -1.53 -9.18
CA GLU A 41 -6.80 -1.00 -8.51
C GLU A 41 -7.95 -2.00 -8.69
N ASN A 42 -8.59 -2.40 -7.60
CA ASN A 42 -9.62 -3.45 -7.59
C ASN A 42 -11.02 -2.89 -7.28
N LEU A 43 -11.13 -2.07 -6.24
CA LEU A 43 -12.40 -1.49 -5.80
C LEU A 43 -12.18 -0.04 -5.36
N VAL A 44 -13.09 0.85 -5.74
CA VAL A 44 -13.09 2.26 -5.34
C VAL A 44 -14.42 2.58 -4.66
N THR A 45 -14.34 3.26 -3.52
CA THR A 45 -15.50 3.81 -2.81
C THR A 45 -15.27 5.29 -2.51
N ALA A 46 -16.25 5.96 -1.88
CA ALA A 46 -16.12 7.36 -1.50
C ALA A 46 -15.00 7.63 -0.47
N GLY A 47 -14.61 6.63 0.32
CA GLY A 47 -13.63 6.76 1.40
C GLY A 47 -12.43 5.82 1.29
N SER A 48 -12.32 5.04 0.21
CA SER A 48 -11.24 4.06 0.08
C SER A 48 -10.99 3.60 -1.35
N VAL A 49 -9.78 3.06 -1.56
CA VAL A 49 -9.38 2.32 -2.75
C VAL A 49 -8.67 1.04 -2.31
N SER A 50 -9.08 -0.10 -2.86
CA SER A 50 -8.39 -1.36 -2.71
C SER A 50 -7.43 -1.61 -3.87
N TYR A 51 -6.21 -2.03 -3.55
CA TYR A 51 -5.19 -2.46 -4.48
C TYR A 51 -4.87 -3.94 -4.27
N ALA A 52 -4.66 -4.68 -5.36
CA ALA A 52 -4.26 -6.07 -5.35
C ALA A 52 -2.89 -6.23 -5.99
N VAL A 53 -1.94 -6.85 -5.27
CA VAL A 53 -0.71 -7.36 -5.86
C VAL A 53 -1.04 -8.70 -6.50
N VAL A 54 -0.86 -8.84 -7.82
CA VAL A 54 -1.18 -10.06 -8.55
C VAL A 54 0.08 -10.78 -9.03
N HIS A 55 0.01 -12.12 -9.07
CA HIS A 55 1.04 -12.94 -9.67
C HIS A 55 1.14 -12.64 -11.18
N PRO A 56 2.36 -12.51 -11.75
CA PRO A 56 2.55 -12.17 -13.17
C PRO A 56 1.83 -13.12 -14.13
N GLU A 57 1.97 -14.42 -13.90
CA GLU A 57 1.47 -15.44 -14.84
C GLU A 57 0.01 -15.83 -14.61
N SER A 58 -0.40 -16.07 -13.36
CA SER A 58 -1.73 -16.60 -13.03
C SER A 58 -2.76 -15.52 -12.71
N LEU A 59 -2.34 -14.26 -12.57
CA LEU A 59 -3.16 -13.14 -12.09
C LEU A 59 -3.80 -13.39 -10.70
N ALA A 60 -3.37 -14.42 -9.98
CA ALA A 60 -3.85 -14.71 -8.64
C ALA A 60 -3.48 -13.57 -7.69
N THR A 61 -4.42 -13.16 -6.83
CA THR A 61 -4.15 -12.13 -5.82
C THR A 61 -3.22 -12.69 -4.75
N LEU A 62 -2.04 -12.09 -4.62
CA LEU A 62 -1.03 -12.44 -3.63
C LEU A 62 -1.15 -11.58 -2.37
N MET A 63 -1.65 -10.34 -2.49
CA MET A 63 -1.89 -9.46 -1.36
C MET A 63 -2.96 -8.42 -1.71
N THR A 64 -3.80 -8.08 -0.72
CA THR A 64 -4.77 -7.00 -0.81
C THR A 64 -4.40 -5.89 0.16
N MET A 65 -4.21 -4.70 -0.38
CA MET A 65 -3.98 -3.47 0.37
C MET A 65 -5.20 -2.57 0.25
N VAL A 66 -5.51 -1.81 1.29
CA VAL A 66 -6.60 -0.82 1.26
C VAL A 66 -6.06 0.52 1.72
N VAL A 67 -6.17 1.49 0.84
CA VAL A 67 -5.98 2.91 1.16
C VAL A 67 -7.34 3.45 1.55
N SER A 68 -7.49 3.99 2.75
CA SER A 68 -8.73 4.65 3.17
C SER A 68 -8.45 6.02 3.74
N TRP A 69 -9.40 6.94 3.61
CA TRP A 69 -9.25 8.29 4.11
C TRP A 69 -10.50 8.72 4.88
N HIS A 70 -10.26 9.48 5.95
CA HIS A 70 -11.28 10.06 6.80
C HIS A 70 -11.06 11.56 6.94
N GLU A 71 -12.12 12.34 6.78
CA GLU A 71 -12.11 13.78 7.02
C GLU A 71 -11.83 14.06 8.51
N LEU A 72 -10.87 14.94 8.78
CA LEU A 72 -10.57 15.46 10.11
C LEU A 72 -11.14 16.87 10.33
N GLY A 73 -11.66 17.50 9.26
CA GLY A 73 -12.07 18.90 9.23
C GLY A 73 -11.00 19.82 8.63
N ALA A 74 -11.38 21.05 8.28
CA ALA A 74 -10.50 22.05 7.66
C ALA A 74 -9.71 21.50 6.45
N GLU A 75 -10.39 20.75 5.59
CA GLU A 75 -9.82 20.10 4.39
C GLU A 75 -8.70 19.08 4.65
N ARG A 76 -8.46 18.73 5.91
CA ARG A 76 -7.48 17.72 6.30
C ARG A 76 -8.11 16.34 6.32
N ARG A 77 -7.36 15.36 5.83
CA ARG A 77 -7.73 13.96 5.84
C ARG A 77 -6.65 13.13 6.51
N ARG A 78 -7.07 12.14 7.30
CA ARG A 78 -6.20 11.05 7.72
C ARG A 78 -6.31 9.94 6.69
N VAL A 79 -5.22 9.66 5.99
CA VAL A 79 -5.08 8.55 5.06
C VAL A 79 -4.42 7.39 5.79
N THR A 80 -4.96 6.19 5.64
CA THR A 80 -4.41 4.95 6.17
C THR A 80 -4.18 3.95 5.06
N LEU A 81 -3.08 3.22 5.14
CA LEU A 81 -2.82 2.01 4.36
C LEU A 81 -2.87 0.83 5.30
N ILE A 82 -3.69 -0.16 4.99
CA ILE A 82 -3.79 -1.43 5.74
C ILE A 82 -3.68 -2.63 4.80
N VAL A 83 -3.19 -3.76 5.31
CA VAL A 83 -3.12 -5.03 4.57
C VAL A 83 -4.28 -5.92 5.02
N ARG A 84 -5.21 -6.20 4.11
CA ARG A 84 -6.41 -7.01 4.41
C ARG A 84 -6.19 -8.52 4.28
N GLY A 85 -5.22 -8.93 3.48
CA GLY A 85 -4.92 -10.34 3.26
C GLY A 85 -3.64 -10.52 2.45
N HIS A 86 -2.95 -11.63 2.66
CA HIS A 86 -1.75 -11.98 1.92
C HIS A 86 -1.55 -13.50 1.84
N VAL A 87 -0.89 -13.93 0.78
CA VAL A 87 -0.48 -15.32 0.57
C VAL A 87 0.89 -15.54 1.18
N VAL A 88 1.02 -16.60 1.96
CA VAL A 88 2.29 -17.08 2.50
C VAL A 88 2.66 -18.37 1.76
N VAL A 89 3.86 -18.40 1.19
CA VAL A 89 4.40 -19.57 0.49
C VAL A 89 5.49 -20.21 1.35
N ARG A 90 5.53 -21.53 1.39
CA ARG A 90 6.64 -22.29 1.96
C ARG A 90 7.00 -23.42 1.00
N GLY A 91 8.29 -23.53 0.68
CA GLY A 91 8.80 -24.62 -0.15
C GLY A 91 8.50 -25.98 0.47
N ARG A 92 8.34 -27.00 -0.37
CA ARG A 92 8.19 -28.38 0.08
C ARG A 92 9.17 -29.26 -0.67
N LEU A 93 9.83 -30.17 0.04
CA LEU A 93 10.68 -31.22 -0.51
C LEU A 93 10.06 -32.56 -0.11
N LEU A 94 9.66 -33.37 -1.11
CA LEU A 94 8.95 -34.63 -0.89
C LEU A 94 7.73 -34.50 0.04
N GLY A 95 6.97 -33.41 -0.09
CA GLY A 95 5.79 -33.12 0.74
C GLY A 95 6.11 -32.52 2.11
N VAL A 96 7.36 -32.54 2.55
CA VAL A 96 7.81 -31.95 3.82
C VAL A 96 8.07 -30.46 3.64
N PRO A 97 7.50 -29.56 4.47
CA PRO A 97 7.78 -28.14 4.41
C PRO A 97 9.26 -27.88 4.73
N VAL A 98 9.96 -27.24 3.80
CA VAL A 98 11.38 -26.87 3.93
C VAL A 98 11.56 -25.37 3.74
N GLY A 99 12.56 -24.82 4.43
CA GLY A 99 12.89 -23.40 4.34
C GLY A 99 11.95 -22.48 5.10
N ARG A 100 12.23 -21.17 5.00
CA ARG A 100 11.44 -20.12 5.65
C ARG A 100 10.18 -19.84 4.83
N ALA A 101 9.11 -19.51 5.54
CA ALA A 101 7.93 -18.96 4.91
C ALA A 101 8.26 -17.60 4.29
N SER A 102 7.76 -17.34 3.09
CA SER A 102 7.93 -16.07 2.37
C SER A 102 6.57 -15.50 1.97
N VAL A 103 6.52 -14.19 1.78
CA VAL A 103 5.35 -13.46 1.28
C VAL A 103 5.77 -12.84 -0.06
N PRO A 104 5.44 -13.47 -1.22
CA PRO A 104 5.93 -13.02 -2.52
C PRO A 104 5.55 -11.58 -2.86
N ALA A 105 4.41 -11.11 -2.33
CA ALA A 105 3.93 -9.75 -2.52
C ALA A 105 4.62 -8.69 -1.64
N LEU A 106 5.52 -9.08 -0.72
CA LEU A 106 6.05 -8.17 0.29
C LEU A 106 6.88 -7.04 -0.32
N GLU A 107 7.78 -7.36 -1.23
CA GLU A 107 8.64 -6.37 -1.88
C GLU A 107 7.85 -5.34 -2.71
N PRO A 108 6.98 -5.74 -3.67
CA PRO A 108 6.17 -4.77 -4.40
C PRO A 108 5.24 -3.96 -3.49
N ALA A 109 4.69 -4.58 -2.43
CA ALA A 109 3.85 -3.86 -1.47
C ALA A 109 4.67 -2.84 -0.63
N ALA A 110 5.91 -3.16 -0.26
CA ALA A 110 6.81 -2.25 0.44
C ALA A 110 7.16 -1.04 -0.43
N GLN A 111 7.44 -1.27 -1.71
CA GLN A 111 7.71 -0.18 -2.64
C GLN A 111 6.46 0.70 -2.84
N PHE A 112 5.30 0.09 -3.04
CA PHE A 112 4.03 0.81 -3.11
C PHE A 112 3.78 1.66 -1.86
N ALA A 113 3.91 1.07 -0.67
CA ALA A 113 3.69 1.75 0.60
C ALA A 113 4.65 2.93 0.79
N SER A 114 5.93 2.74 0.47
CA SER A 114 6.95 3.79 0.55
C SER A 114 6.67 4.93 -0.42
N THR A 115 6.38 4.63 -1.70
CA THR A 115 6.08 5.66 -2.71
C THR A 115 4.81 6.41 -2.36
N LEU A 116 3.73 5.71 -1.97
CA LEU A 116 2.49 6.34 -1.56
C LEU A 116 2.71 7.26 -0.36
N ARG A 117 3.46 6.81 0.65
CA ARG A 117 3.77 7.63 1.84
C ARG A 117 4.54 8.90 1.45
N GLY A 118 5.49 8.81 0.51
CA GLY A 118 6.19 9.97 -0.04
C GLY A 118 5.25 10.96 -0.71
N LEU A 119 4.45 10.49 -1.66
CA LEU A 119 3.48 11.31 -2.40
C LEU A 119 2.44 11.99 -1.50
N LEU A 120 1.97 11.29 -0.47
CA LEU A 120 1.02 11.87 0.50
C LEU A 120 1.69 12.85 1.48
N GLY A 121 2.98 12.65 1.78
CA GLY A 121 3.76 13.41 2.74
C GLY A 121 4.38 14.70 2.19
N GLU A 122 4.68 14.75 0.89
CA GLU A 122 5.17 15.95 0.19
C GLU A 122 4.14 17.09 0.22
N SER A 123 2.87 16.78 0.45
CA SER A 123 1.79 17.77 0.61
C SER A 123 1.67 18.35 2.03
N ARG A 124 2.66 18.13 2.91
CA ARG A 124 2.74 18.88 4.18
C ARG A 124 2.87 20.36 3.86
N MET A 125 1.90 21.13 4.35
CA MET A 125 1.66 22.55 4.08
C MET A 125 2.93 23.43 3.94
N PRO A 126 2.94 24.38 3.00
CA PRO A 126 3.84 25.52 3.03
C PRO A 126 3.47 26.41 4.23
N GLY A 127 4.15 26.26 5.37
CA GLY A 127 3.77 27.02 6.56
C GLY A 127 4.53 26.68 7.82
N SER A 128 5.87 26.69 7.77
CA SER A 128 6.67 26.81 9.00
C SER A 128 8.01 27.51 8.78
N SER A 129 8.08 28.43 7.82
CA SER A 129 9.16 29.44 7.78
C SER A 129 8.66 30.67 8.52
N SER A 130 8.78 30.62 9.85
CA SER A 130 8.62 31.79 10.71
C SER A 130 9.66 32.84 10.28
N ASN A 131 9.17 34.01 9.91
CA ASN A 131 9.93 35.25 9.75
C ASN A 131 10.96 35.38 10.87
N ARG A 132 12.21 35.69 10.50
CA ARG A 132 13.20 36.27 11.38
C ARG A 132 13.77 37.51 10.71
#